data_AF-A0A7M3M9W0-F1
#
_entry.id   AF-A0A7M3M9W0-F1
#
_cell.length_a   1.000
_cell.length_b   1.000
_cell.length_c   1.000
_cell.angle_alpha   90.00
_cell.angle_beta   90.00
_cell.angle_gamma   90.00
#
_symmetry.space_group_name_H-M   'P 1'
#
loop_
_entity.id
_entity.type
_entity.pdbx_description
1 polymer ?
#
loop_
_entity_poly.entity_id
_entity_poly.type
_entity_poly.pdbx_seq_one_letter_code
_entity_poly.pdbx_strand_id
1 'polypeptide(L)'
;MNSMCSARKILPMNTDVRVQDLTTGRSVDVRINDRGPFGRARGIELSREAAKRLGIMEKGTARVRVTALSDVPQYRNVYMT
;
A
#
# COMPACT_ATOMS: atom_id res chain seq x y z
N MET A 1 -12.02 14.37 5.22
CA MET A 1 -11.11 13.41 5.89
C MET A 1 -9.85 13.26 5.05
N ASN A 2 -8.70 13.73 5.56
CA ASN A 2 -7.40 13.66 4.88
C ASN A 2 -6.55 12.53 5.50
N SER A 3 -6.92 11.28 5.23
CA SER A 3 -6.38 10.09 5.91
C SER A 3 -5.22 9.45 5.14
N MET A 4 -4.18 9.00 5.86
CA MET A 4 -3.02 8.26 5.30
C MET A 4 -3.32 6.77 5.20
N CYS A 5 -4.03 6.38 4.15
CA CYS A 5 -4.70 5.08 4.05
C CYS A 5 -4.45 4.40 2.71
N SER A 6 -4.58 3.07 2.68
CA SER A 6 -4.39 2.27 1.47
C SER A 6 -5.18 0.95 1.44
N ALA A 7 -5.51 0.48 0.24
CA ALA A 7 -6.17 -0.81 0.00
C ALA A 7 -5.21 -1.88 -0.54
N ARG A 8 -5.24 -3.11 0.00
CA ARG A 8 -4.42 -4.24 -0.49
C ARG A 8 -5.09 -5.61 -0.34
N LYS A 9 -4.82 -6.50 -1.31
CA LYS A 9 -5.42 -7.86 -1.41
C LYS A 9 -4.84 -8.84 -0.40
N ILE A 10 -3.55 -8.74 -0.11
CA ILE A 10 -2.79 -9.79 0.59
C ILE A 10 -2.45 -9.39 2.03
N LEU A 11 -2.15 -8.12 2.30
CA LEU A 11 -1.77 -7.73 3.67
C LEU A 11 -2.98 -7.79 4.61
N PRO A 12 -2.77 -8.14 5.89
CA PRO A 12 -3.78 -7.97 6.93
C PRO A 12 -4.26 -6.53 7.01
N MET A 13 -5.53 -6.35 7.36
CA MET A 13 -6.07 -5.04 7.72
C MET A 13 -5.31 -4.49 8.94
N ASN A 14 -5.26 -3.17 9.09
CA ASN A 14 -4.52 -2.46 10.13
C ASN A 14 -2.99 -2.68 10.10
N THR A 15 -2.44 -3.17 8.98
CA THR A 15 -1.00 -3.19 8.77
C THR A 15 -0.51 -1.79 8.39
N ASP A 16 0.48 -1.28 9.11
CA ASP A 16 1.21 -0.08 8.70
C ASP A 16 2.30 -0.46 7.68
N VAL A 17 2.31 0.23 6.54
CA VAL A 17 3.26 0.01 5.45
C VAL A 17 3.93 1.29 5.01
N ARG A 18 5.19 1.18 4.60
CA ARG A 18 5.89 2.19 3.82
C ARG A 18 5.75 1.89 2.34
N VAL A 19 5.28 2.89 1.59
CA VAL A 19 5.17 2.86 0.13
C VAL A 19 6.21 3.79 -0.44
N GLN A 20 7.13 3.27 -1.23
CA GLN A 20 8.21 4.03 -1.85
C GLN A 20 8.06 4.03 -3.38
N ASP A 21 8.06 5.21 -4.00
CA ASP A 21 8.18 5.35 -5.46
C ASP A 21 9.62 5.02 -5.88
N LEU A 22 9.77 4.00 -6.72
CA LEU A 22 11.07 3.53 -7.19
C LEU A 22 11.75 4.51 -8.16
N THR A 23 10.99 5.44 -8.72
CA THR A 23 11.50 6.45 -9.67
C THR A 23 12.15 7.61 -8.94
N THR A 24 11.49 8.10 -7.89
CA THR A 24 11.91 9.32 -7.17
C THR A 24 12.56 9.03 -5.82
N GLY A 25 12.46 7.79 -5.32
CA GLY A 25 12.91 7.40 -3.99
C GLY A 25 12.02 7.91 -2.84
N ARG A 26 11.03 8.76 -3.14
CA ARG A 26 10.10 9.31 -2.14
C ARG A 26 9.27 8.20 -1.51
N SER A 27 8.96 8.33 -0.23
CA SER A 27 8.18 7.35 0.50
C SER A 27 7.09 7.98 1.35
N VAL A 28 6.05 7.20 1.59
CA VAL A 28 4.92 7.58 2.42
C VAL A 28 4.49 6.39 3.27
N ASP A 29 4.24 6.63 4.55
CA ASP A 29 3.72 5.62 5.46
C ASP A 29 2.19 5.70 5.50
N VAL A 30 1.53 4.57 5.34
CA VAL A 30 0.06 4.45 5.27
C VAL A 30 -0.40 3.21 6.00
N ARG A 31 -1.63 3.26 6.50
CA ARG A 31 -2.31 2.09 7.08
C ARG A 31 -3.17 1.38 6.04
N ILE A 32 -3.08 0.06 5.98
CA ILE A 32 -4.04 -0.75 5.22
C ILE A 32 -5.38 -0.73 5.95
N ASN A 33 -6.39 -0.12 5.34
CA ASN A 33 -7.72 0.01 5.95
C ASN A 33 -8.85 -0.50 5.05
N ASP A 34 -8.53 -0.98 3.84
CA ASP A 34 -9.52 -1.49 2.89
C ASP A 34 -9.00 -2.69 2.10
N ARG A 35 -9.92 -3.46 1.53
CA ARG A 35 -9.66 -4.56 0.59
C ARG A 35 -9.71 -4.02 -0.83
N GLY A 36 -8.75 -4.45 -1.64
CA GLY A 36 -8.56 -3.95 -3.01
C GLY A 36 -7.09 -4.05 -3.41
N PRO A 37 -6.66 -3.59 -4.58
CA PRO A 37 -7.47 -3.04 -5.66
C PRO A 37 -8.15 -4.16 -6.45
N PHE A 38 -9.37 -3.94 -6.91
CA PHE A 38 -10.12 -4.97 -7.65
C PHE A 38 -9.60 -5.20 -9.08
N GLY A 39 -8.84 -4.26 -9.65
CA GLY A 39 -8.14 -4.43 -10.93
C GLY A 39 -6.92 -5.37 -10.85
N ARG A 40 -6.78 -6.31 -11.80
CA ARG A 40 -5.67 -7.29 -11.85
C ARG A 40 -4.27 -6.67 -11.89
N ALA A 41 -4.13 -5.44 -12.37
CA ALA A 41 -2.83 -4.79 -12.60
C ALA A 41 -2.36 -3.85 -11.47
N ARG A 42 -3.18 -3.60 -10.44
CA ARG A 42 -2.83 -2.67 -9.36
C ARG A 42 -2.54 -3.46 -8.08
N GLY A 43 -1.33 -3.28 -7.54
CA GLY A 43 -0.88 -3.98 -6.32
C GLY A 43 -1.29 -3.28 -5.01
N ILE A 44 -1.48 -1.96 -5.04
CA ILE A 44 -1.85 -1.12 -3.89
C ILE A 44 -2.55 0.15 -4.38
N GLU A 45 -3.56 0.62 -3.65
CA GLU A 45 -4.27 1.87 -3.95
C GLU A 45 -4.12 2.83 -2.78
N LEU A 46 -3.74 4.08 -3.05
CA LEU A 46 -3.47 5.09 -2.05
C LEU A 46 -4.62 6.09 -1.98
N SER A 47 -4.89 6.61 -0.78
CA SER A 47 -5.74 7.80 -0.64
C SER A 47 -5.14 8.98 -1.42
N ARG A 48 -5.98 9.96 -1.77
CA ARG A 48 -5.55 11.19 -2.46
C ARG A 48 -4.41 11.90 -1.74
N GLU A 49 -4.46 11.94 -0.42
CA GLU A 49 -3.45 12.59 0.41
C GLU A 49 -2.13 11.82 0.44
N ALA A 50 -2.19 10.49 0.51
CA ALA A 50 -1.00 9.66 0.42
C ALA A 50 -0.34 9.76 -0.97
N ALA A 51 -1.14 9.76 -2.05
CA ALA A 51 -0.67 9.96 -3.41
C ALA A 51 -0.05 11.36 -3.61
N LYS A 52 -0.62 12.41 -2.98
CA LYS A 52 -0.09 13.76 -2.99
C LYS A 52 1.27 13.84 -2.30
N ARG A 53 1.40 13.25 -1.12
CA ARG A 53 2.66 13.20 -0.36
C ARG A 53 3.73 12.36 -1.07
N LEU A 54 3.33 11.27 -1.71
CA LEU A 54 4.23 10.46 -2.54
C LEU A 54 4.66 11.19 -3.82
N GLY A 55 3.88 12.17 -4.27
CA GLY A 55 4.17 12.97 -5.47
C GLY A 55 3.74 12.30 -6.78
N ILE A 56 2.71 11.45 -6.73
CA ILE A 56 2.22 10.70 -7.90
C ILE A 56 0.83 11.15 -8.39
N MET A 57 0.28 12.21 -7.79
CA MET A 57 -1.06 12.72 -8.13
C MET A 57 -1.25 13.01 -9.61
N GLU A 58 -0.28 13.67 -10.24
CA GLU A 58 -0.35 14.03 -11.66
C GLU A 58 -0.07 12.82 -12.57
N LYS A 59 0.80 11.90 -12.14
CA LYS A 59 1.15 10.69 -12.89
C LYS A 59 0.03 9.64 -12.89
N GLY A 60 -0.84 9.66 -11.87
CA GLY A 60 -1.92 8.71 -11.65
C GLY A 60 -1.48 7.32 -11.20
N THR A 61 -0.34 6.81 -11.67
CA THR A 61 0.25 5.52 -11.25
C THR A 61 1.78 5.61 -11.13
N ALA A 62 2.36 4.73 -10.31
CA ALA A 62 3.81 4.62 -10.15
C ALA A 62 4.21 3.19 -9.81
N ARG A 63 5.46 2.82 -10.15
CA ARG A 63 6.07 1.59 -9.66
C ARG A 63 6.55 1.83 -8.23
N VAL A 64 6.03 1.04 -7.30
CA VAL A 64 6.30 1.24 -5.87
C VAL A 64 6.80 -0.03 -5.20
N ARG A 65 7.64 0.14 -4.18
CA ARG A 65 7.96 -0.90 -3.19
C ARG A 65 7.08 -0.69 -1.97
N VAL A 66 6.51 -1.77 -1.46
CA VAL A 66 5.68 -1.77 -0.24
C VAL A 66 6.38 -2.62 0.81
N THR A 67 6.69 -2.01 1.95
CA THR A 67 7.36 -2.65 3.09
C THR A 67 6.46 -2.57 4.31
N ALA A 68 6.17 -3.70 4.96
CA ALA A 68 5.47 -3.69 6.24
C ALA A 68 6.38 -3.08 7.33
N LEU A 69 5.81 -2.20 8.15
CA LEU A 69 6.53 -1.51 9.23
C LEU A 69 6.35 -2.18 10.59
N SER A 70 5.38 -3.07 10.72
CA SER A 70 5.20 -3.96 11.86
C SER A 70 5.71 -5.37 11.55
N ASP A 71 5.96 -6.15 12.60
CA ASP A 71 6.10 -7.62 12.52
C ASP A 71 4.75 -8.23 12.13
N VAL A 72 4.35 -8.02 10.89
CA VAL A 72 3.24 -8.75 10.30
C VAL A 72 3.79 -10.14 10.01
N PRO A 73 3.28 -11.21 10.63
CA PRO A 73 3.68 -12.55 10.27
C PRO A 73 3.40 -12.69 8.79
N GLN A 74 4.46 -12.85 7.98
CA GLN A 74 4.26 -13.19 6.57
C GLN A 74 3.46 -14.49 6.57
N TYR A 75 2.32 -14.51 5.87
CA TYR A 75 1.52 -15.72 5.70
C TYR A 75 2.40 -16.78 5.02
N ARG A 76 3.08 -17.58 5.84
CA ARG A 76 3.84 -18.76 5.44
C ARG A 76 2.79 -19.87 5.37
N ASN A 77 2.30 -20.13 4.16
CA ASN A 77 1.38 -21.21 3.77
C ASN A 77 0.67 -21.92 4.93
N VAL A 78 -0.52 -21.46 5.29
CA VAL A 78 -1.42 -22.25 6.14
C VAL A 78 -2.18 -23.20 5.21
N TYR A 79 -1.68 -24.43 5.07
CA TYR A 79 -2.51 -25.53 4.58
C TYR A 79 -3.51 -25.87 5.68
N MET A 80 -4.79 -25.98 5.35
CA MET A 80 -5.83 -26.52 6.22
C MET A 80 -6.57 -27.60 5.43
N THR A 81 -6.74 -28.78 6.04
CA THR A 81 -7.54 -29.92 5.52
C THR A 81 -9.00 -29.56 5.33
#